data_AF-A0A6F8XWJ4-F1
#
_entry.id   AF-A0A6F8XWJ4-F1
#
_cell.length_a   1.000
_cell.length_b   1.000
_cell.length_c   1.000
_cell.angle_alpha   90.00
_cell.angle_beta   90.00
_cell.angle_gamma   90.00
#
_symmetry.space_group_name_H-M   'P 1'
#
loop_
_entity.id
_entity.type
_entity.pdbx_description
1 polymer ?
#
loop_
_entity_poly.entity_id
_entity_poly.type
_entity_poly.pdbx_seq_one_letter_code
_entity_poly.pdbx_strand_id
1 'polypeptide(L)'
;MIVGMTKHRPTTARVATVAAAVVLGGFTLGCGFVQNAVDTAQTLGEFSDRLGKSAELTYTAEYKTNDASVTFVQQPPNSAVLSTDSRLIFTPKAMIMCDKGECQQAPNTAAVAGPDDANLVAAVGGAGFLTPELALGLVAAAAIVPGTDVSTSEREIAGQNSLCADVDGIEDPQAGAQSGDMKSFSVCVTDTGLLSSFSGETHGGEKTAIEMVSYSDQVDPAAFAPPKGAKVVEVTDLTAQAFADATAGK
;
A
#
# COMPACT_ATOMS: atom_id res chain seq x y z
N MET A 1 -68.53 28.24 53.01
CA MET A 1 -68.21 26.84 52.64
C MET A 1 -66.89 26.45 53.32
N ILE A 2 -66.94 25.43 54.19
CA ILE A 2 -65.93 24.38 54.46
C ILE A 2 -64.48 24.90 54.72
N VAL A 3 -63.98 25.11 55.96
CA VAL A 3 -63.53 24.18 57.03
C VAL A 3 -62.59 23.03 56.59
N GLY A 4 -61.36 23.05 57.11
CA GLY A 4 -60.41 21.91 57.16
C GLY A 4 -58.96 22.42 57.30
N MET A 5 -58.50 22.93 58.44
CA MET A 5 -58.05 22.24 59.68
C MET A 5 -57.03 21.10 59.50
N THR A 6 -55.78 21.41 59.93
CA THR A 6 -54.85 20.59 60.76
C THR A 6 -54.22 19.33 60.14
N LYS A 7 -53.01 18.85 60.46
CA LYS A 7 -51.96 19.14 61.45
C LYS A 7 -50.75 18.24 61.14
N HIS A 8 -49.59 18.60 61.72
CA HIS A 8 -48.54 17.70 62.27
C HIS A 8 -47.71 16.84 61.30
N ARG A 9 -46.47 16.45 61.59
CA ARG A 9 -45.31 16.87 62.42
C ARG A 9 -44.19 15.84 62.03
N PRO A 10 -42.95 15.94 62.51
CA PRO A 10 -41.75 15.43 61.84
C PRO A 10 -41.53 13.93 62.05
N THR A 11 -40.77 13.30 61.15
CA THR A 11 -40.19 11.98 61.43
C THR A 11 -38.82 11.86 60.76
N THR A 12 -37.80 11.82 61.61
CA THR A 12 -36.50 11.16 61.44
C THR A 12 -36.54 9.92 60.56
N ALA A 13 -35.62 9.82 59.60
CA ALA A 13 -35.22 8.55 59.00
C ALA A 13 -33.74 8.56 58.58
N ARG A 14 -32.91 8.10 59.53
CA ARG A 14 -31.74 7.22 59.39
C ARG A 14 -30.95 7.31 58.08
N VAL A 15 -29.76 7.88 58.19
CA VAL A 15 -28.61 7.65 57.32
C VAL A 15 -28.31 6.15 57.30
N ALA A 16 -28.53 5.50 56.16
CA ALA A 16 -28.01 4.17 55.87
C ALA A 16 -26.82 4.35 54.92
N THR A 17 -25.62 4.29 55.48
CA THR A 17 -24.36 4.13 54.75
C THR A 17 -24.36 2.76 54.08
N VAL A 18 -24.67 2.73 52.78
CA VAL A 18 -24.35 1.58 51.93
C VAL A 18 -22.96 1.84 51.35
N ALA A 19 -21.95 1.24 51.97
CA ALA A 19 -20.64 1.07 51.38
C ALA A 19 -20.77 0.05 50.24
N ALA A 20 -21.02 0.52 49.03
CA ALA A 20 -20.85 -0.28 47.83
C ALA A 20 -19.36 -0.29 47.49
N ALA A 21 -18.70 -1.40 47.80
CA ALA A 21 -17.34 -1.67 47.38
C ALA A 21 -17.27 -1.62 45.84
N VAL A 22 -16.59 -0.60 45.30
CA VAL A 22 -16.19 -0.59 43.90
C VAL A 22 -15.13 -1.66 43.76
N VAL A 23 -15.54 -2.85 43.31
CA VAL A 23 -14.63 -3.83 42.75
C VAL A 23 -14.16 -3.23 41.42
N LEU A 24 -13.08 -2.45 41.47
CA LEU A 24 -12.26 -2.17 40.29
C LEU A 24 -11.62 -3.51 39.90
N GLY A 25 -12.37 -4.34 39.19
CA GLY A 25 -11.83 -5.45 38.43
C GLY A 25 -10.86 -4.86 37.41
N GLY A 26 -9.57 -4.94 37.70
CA GLY A 26 -8.52 -4.48 36.81
C GLY A 26 -8.58 -5.27 35.50
N PHE A 27 -9.11 -4.64 34.46
CA PHE A 27 -8.73 -4.97 33.09
C PHE A 27 -7.29 -4.47 32.89
N THR A 28 -6.30 -5.29 33.22
CA THR A 28 -4.88 -4.99 33.01
C THR A 28 -4.42 -5.21 31.56
N LEU A 29 -5.34 -5.32 30.60
CA LEU A 29 -5.03 -5.55 29.17
C LEU A 29 -4.62 -4.26 28.42
N GLY A 30 -4.46 -3.11 29.10
CA GLY A 30 -4.60 -1.81 28.43
C GLY A 30 -3.35 -0.99 28.12
N CYS A 31 -2.13 -1.41 28.49
CA CYS A 31 -0.95 -0.55 28.27
C CYS A 31 0.03 -1.07 27.21
N GLY A 32 0.29 -2.39 27.15
CA GLY A 32 1.21 -2.95 26.14
C GLY A 32 0.64 -2.94 24.73
N PHE A 33 -0.65 -3.27 24.57
CA PHE A 33 -1.31 -3.29 23.26
C PHE A 33 -1.43 -1.88 22.64
N VAL A 34 -1.69 -0.87 23.47
CA VAL A 34 -1.81 0.53 23.02
C VAL A 34 -0.44 1.10 22.63
N GLN A 35 0.64 0.74 23.34
CA GLN A 35 1.99 1.18 22.99
C GLN A 35 2.46 0.58 21.66
N ASN A 36 2.32 -0.75 21.50
CA ASN A 36 2.69 -1.41 20.24
C ASN A 36 1.89 -0.88 19.04
N ALA A 37 0.58 -0.64 19.19
CA ALA A 37 -0.23 -0.10 18.10
C ALA A 37 0.20 1.33 17.69
N VAL A 38 0.61 2.17 18.66
CA VAL A 38 1.12 3.52 18.39
C VAL A 38 2.48 3.46 17.68
N ASP A 39 3.38 2.59 18.14
CA ASP A 39 4.71 2.43 17.54
C ASP A 39 4.63 1.86 16.11
N THR A 40 3.73 0.90 15.87
CA THR A 40 3.43 0.36 14.53
C THR A 40 2.89 1.45 13.60
N ALA A 41 1.88 2.21 14.04
CA ALA A 41 1.29 3.27 13.23
C ALA A 41 2.29 4.39 12.92
N GLN A 42 3.15 4.76 13.88
CA GLN A 42 4.21 5.74 13.67
C GLN A 42 5.24 5.25 12.65
N THR A 43 5.67 3.99 12.78
CA THR A 43 6.64 3.37 11.86
C THR A 43 6.08 3.33 10.44
N LEU A 44 4.91 2.72 10.24
CA LEU A 44 4.29 2.62 8.91
C LEU A 44 3.92 3.99 8.32
N GLY A 45 3.63 4.98 9.18
CA GLY A 45 3.48 6.38 8.79
C GLY A 45 4.77 6.97 8.20
N GLU A 46 5.93 6.73 8.80
CA GLU A 46 7.22 7.18 8.24
C GLU A 46 7.50 6.53 6.87
N PHE A 47 7.24 5.23 6.74
CA PHE A 47 7.36 4.54 5.44
C PHE A 47 6.41 5.13 4.40
N SER A 48 5.19 5.48 4.81
CA SER A 48 4.21 6.11 3.95
C SER A 48 4.68 7.49 3.46
N ASP A 49 5.21 8.31 4.37
CA ASP A 49 5.76 9.63 4.04
C ASP A 49 6.97 9.53 3.10
N ARG A 50 7.85 8.54 3.32
CA ARG A 50 8.99 8.28 2.45
C ARG A 50 8.54 7.85 1.05
N LEU A 51 7.64 6.86 0.96
CA LEU A 51 7.11 6.39 -0.33
C LEU A 51 6.32 7.48 -1.06
N GLY A 52 5.58 8.32 -0.35
CA GLY A 52 4.86 9.46 -0.94
C GLY A 52 5.78 10.48 -1.63
N LYS A 53 6.99 10.69 -1.10
CA LYS A 53 8.00 11.56 -1.73
C LYS A 53 8.57 11.00 -3.02
N SER A 54 8.54 9.67 -3.23
CA SER A 54 9.10 9.05 -4.43
C SER A 54 8.45 9.55 -5.72
N ALA A 55 7.16 9.89 -5.67
CA ALA A 55 6.40 10.43 -6.80
C ALA A 55 6.88 11.83 -7.22
N GLU A 56 7.65 12.53 -6.39
CA GLU A 56 8.23 13.86 -6.66
C GLU A 56 9.67 13.79 -7.19
N LEU A 57 10.29 12.61 -7.19
CA LEU A 57 11.68 12.42 -7.60
C LEU A 57 11.81 12.20 -9.10
N THR A 58 12.98 12.55 -9.66
CA THR A 58 13.37 12.15 -11.02
C THR A 58 14.40 11.03 -10.93
N TYR A 59 14.09 9.85 -11.45
CA TYR A 59 14.99 8.70 -11.37
C TYR A 59 14.63 7.56 -12.34
N THR A 60 15.58 6.68 -12.56
CA THR A 60 15.40 5.36 -13.17
C THR A 60 15.84 4.30 -12.16
N ALA A 61 14.99 3.31 -11.90
CA ALA A 61 15.31 2.15 -11.08
C ALA A 61 15.02 0.86 -11.85
N GLU A 62 15.95 -0.10 -11.78
CA GLU A 62 15.72 -1.45 -12.30
C GLU A 62 15.44 -2.37 -11.13
N TYR A 63 14.38 -3.15 -11.25
CA TYR A 63 13.94 -4.14 -10.28
C TYR A 63 14.02 -5.52 -10.90
N LYS A 64 14.34 -6.48 -10.06
CA LYS A 64 14.22 -7.89 -10.38
C LYS A 64 13.04 -8.47 -9.61
N THR A 65 12.14 -9.14 -10.33
CA THR A 65 11.09 -9.98 -9.77
C THR A 65 11.51 -11.45 -9.86
N ASN A 66 10.65 -12.37 -9.43
CA ASN A 66 10.90 -13.81 -9.62
C ASN A 66 11.00 -14.20 -11.11
N ASP A 67 10.28 -13.49 -11.98
CA ASP A 67 10.05 -13.89 -13.37
C ASP A 67 10.63 -12.93 -14.41
N ALA A 68 10.93 -11.68 -14.02
CA ALA A 68 11.30 -10.62 -14.96
C ALA A 68 12.24 -9.56 -14.37
N SER A 69 12.90 -8.81 -15.26
CA SER A 69 13.48 -7.51 -14.95
C SER A 69 12.53 -6.42 -15.39
N VAL A 70 12.32 -5.42 -14.54
CA VAL A 70 11.40 -4.30 -14.78
C VAL A 70 12.15 -3.01 -14.53
N THR A 71 12.07 -2.07 -15.46
CA THR A 71 12.58 -0.71 -15.27
C THR A 71 11.43 0.23 -14.94
N PHE A 72 11.52 0.90 -13.80
CA PHE A 72 10.64 2.02 -13.46
C PHE A 72 11.36 3.33 -13.73
N VAL A 73 10.71 4.23 -14.47
CA VAL A 73 11.23 5.56 -14.79
C VAL A 73 10.25 6.60 -14.27
N GLN A 74 10.72 7.51 -13.42
CA GLN A 74 9.93 8.59 -12.85
C GLN A 74 10.55 9.92 -13.27
N GLN A 75 9.75 10.81 -13.85
CA GLN A 75 10.11 12.21 -14.07
C GLN A 75 8.82 13.04 -14.00
N PRO A 76 8.47 13.61 -12.83
CA PRO A 76 7.19 14.25 -12.63
C PRO A 76 6.93 15.32 -13.70
N PRO A 77 5.73 15.33 -14.31
CA PRO A 77 4.53 14.56 -13.94
C PRO A 77 4.36 13.23 -14.71
N ASN A 78 5.43 12.62 -15.22
CA ASN A 78 5.39 11.39 -16.00
C ASN A 78 6.01 10.21 -15.23
N SER A 79 5.50 9.01 -15.48
CA SER A 79 6.08 7.76 -15.01
C SER A 79 5.97 6.67 -16.08
N ALA A 80 6.82 5.66 -16.03
CA ALA A 80 6.77 4.51 -16.92
C ALA A 80 7.26 3.23 -16.24
N VAL A 81 6.53 2.14 -16.47
CA VAL A 81 6.94 0.76 -16.18
C VAL A 81 7.34 0.14 -17.51
N LEU A 82 8.57 -0.35 -17.60
CA LEU A 82 9.13 -0.92 -18.83
C LEU A 82 9.61 -2.35 -18.56
N SER A 83 9.20 -3.26 -19.43
CA SER A 83 9.72 -4.62 -19.51
C SER A 83 10.24 -4.86 -20.94
N THR A 84 10.76 -6.05 -21.21
CA THR A 84 11.39 -6.39 -22.51
C THR A 84 10.55 -5.99 -23.71
N ASP A 85 9.26 -6.37 -23.72
CA ASP A 85 8.36 -6.16 -24.87
C ASP A 85 7.15 -5.28 -24.55
N SER A 86 6.98 -4.88 -23.29
CA SER A 86 5.76 -4.23 -22.81
C SER A 86 6.10 -2.95 -22.06
N ARG A 87 5.21 -1.95 -22.14
CA ARG A 87 5.36 -0.65 -21.48
C ARG A 87 4.03 -0.18 -20.96
N LEU A 88 4.03 0.38 -19.76
CA LEU A 88 2.92 1.17 -19.23
C LEU A 88 3.44 2.56 -18.93
N ILE A 89 2.89 3.57 -19.58
CA ILE A 89 3.36 4.95 -19.53
C ILE A 89 2.22 5.83 -19.02
N PHE A 90 2.51 6.64 -18.02
CA PHE A 90 1.61 7.65 -17.49
C PHE A 90 2.16 9.03 -17.82
N THR A 91 1.33 9.85 -18.47
CA THR A 91 1.59 11.27 -18.72
C THR A 91 0.36 12.09 -18.33
N PRO A 92 0.45 13.43 -18.16
CA PRO A 92 -0.71 14.27 -17.88
C PRO A 92 -1.83 14.23 -18.92
N LYS A 93 -1.55 13.72 -20.12
CA LYS A 93 -2.50 13.68 -21.23
C LYS A 93 -3.12 12.30 -21.40
N ALA A 94 -2.31 11.27 -21.25
CA ALA A 94 -2.69 9.93 -21.62
C ALA A 94 -1.93 8.85 -20.83
N MET A 95 -2.63 7.74 -20.65
CA MET A 95 -2.09 6.48 -20.20
C MET A 95 -1.91 5.63 -21.46
N ILE A 96 -0.72 5.06 -21.62
CA ILE A 96 -0.36 4.30 -22.82
C ILE A 96 0.13 2.94 -22.35
N MET A 97 -0.51 1.87 -22.85
CA MET A 97 -0.03 0.51 -22.66
C MET A 97 0.41 -0.04 -24.02
N CYS A 98 1.62 -0.55 -24.09
CA CYS A 98 2.18 -1.17 -25.29
C CYS A 98 2.54 -2.62 -25.01
N ASP A 99 2.27 -3.50 -25.95
CA ASP A 99 2.79 -4.88 -25.99
C ASP A 99 3.29 -5.18 -27.41
N LYS A 100 4.55 -5.62 -27.53
CA LYS A 100 5.19 -6.03 -28.79
C LYS A 100 5.03 -5.01 -29.93
N GLY A 101 5.01 -3.72 -29.59
CA GLY A 101 4.89 -2.61 -30.56
C GLY A 101 3.47 -2.25 -30.98
N GLU A 102 2.44 -2.91 -30.45
CA GLU A 102 1.05 -2.48 -30.55
C GLU A 102 0.69 -1.73 -29.26
N CYS A 103 0.16 -0.52 -29.37
CA CYS A 103 -0.13 0.35 -28.23
C CYS A 103 -1.59 0.78 -28.20
N GLN A 104 -2.14 0.83 -27.00
CA GLN A 104 -3.42 1.44 -26.69
C GLN A 104 -3.19 2.68 -25.85
N GLN A 105 -3.97 3.72 -26.14
CA GLN A 105 -3.89 4.99 -25.43
C GLN A 105 -5.29 5.37 -24.92
N ALA A 106 -5.39 5.71 -23.64
CA ALA A 106 -6.61 6.26 -23.04
C ALA A 106 -6.33 7.63 -22.42
N PRO A 107 -7.34 8.51 -22.28
CA PRO A 107 -7.21 9.72 -21.48
C PRO A 107 -6.76 9.40 -20.06
N ASN A 108 -5.81 10.18 -19.54
CA ASN A 108 -5.32 9.98 -18.17
C ASN A 108 -5.89 11.02 -17.22
N THR A 109 -6.20 10.57 -16.00
CA THR A 109 -6.66 11.41 -14.90
C THR A 109 -5.67 11.45 -13.74
N ALA A 110 -4.61 10.63 -13.76
CA ALA A 110 -3.61 10.51 -12.70
C ALA A 110 -2.17 10.73 -13.20
N ALA A 111 -1.26 11.22 -12.35
CA ALA A 111 0.15 11.42 -12.74
C ALA A 111 1.00 10.13 -12.62
N VAL A 112 0.55 9.19 -11.80
CA VAL A 112 1.24 7.94 -11.42
C VAL A 112 0.20 6.83 -11.27
N ALA A 113 0.65 5.57 -11.29
CA ALA A 113 -0.21 4.42 -11.10
C ALA A 113 -0.84 4.41 -9.70
N GLY A 114 -2.17 4.25 -9.63
CA GLY A 114 -2.90 4.05 -8.39
C GLY A 114 -3.32 2.59 -8.19
N PRO A 115 -4.03 2.27 -7.08
CA PRO A 115 -4.57 0.93 -6.83
C PRO A 115 -5.42 0.37 -7.97
N ASP A 116 -6.19 1.22 -8.65
CA ASP A 116 -7.04 0.82 -9.78
C ASP A 116 -6.21 0.36 -11.00
N ASP A 117 -4.96 0.79 -11.10
CA ASP A 117 -4.03 0.45 -12.18
C ASP A 117 -3.19 -0.80 -11.88
N ALA A 118 -3.33 -1.42 -10.70
CA ALA A 118 -2.48 -2.52 -10.25
C ALA A 118 -2.42 -3.68 -11.25
N ASN A 119 -3.53 -3.99 -11.91
CA ASN A 119 -3.57 -5.03 -12.93
C ASN A 119 -2.80 -4.64 -14.20
N LEU A 120 -2.81 -3.37 -14.60
CA LEU A 120 -2.03 -2.89 -15.74
C LEU A 120 -0.54 -2.90 -15.42
N VAL A 121 -0.18 -2.49 -14.19
CA VAL A 121 1.19 -2.57 -13.68
C VAL A 121 1.68 -4.01 -13.69
N ALA A 122 0.89 -4.96 -13.17
CA ALA A 122 1.24 -6.38 -13.18
C ALA A 122 1.31 -6.97 -14.59
N ALA A 123 0.45 -6.52 -15.52
CA ALA A 123 0.49 -6.96 -16.92
C ALA A 123 1.82 -6.61 -17.62
N VAL A 124 2.47 -5.50 -17.20
CA VAL A 124 3.76 -5.09 -17.76
C VAL A 124 4.93 -5.57 -16.91
N GLY A 125 4.91 -5.33 -15.60
CA GLY A 125 5.99 -5.66 -14.67
C GLY A 125 6.05 -7.14 -14.25
N GLY A 126 5.04 -7.93 -14.63
CA GLY A 126 4.89 -9.31 -14.18
C GLY A 126 4.17 -9.40 -12.83
N ALA A 127 3.77 -10.63 -12.50
CA ALA A 127 3.01 -10.91 -11.28
C ALA A 127 3.78 -10.46 -10.02
N GLY A 128 3.13 -9.62 -9.21
CA GLY A 128 3.67 -9.11 -7.96
C GLY A 128 4.71 -8.00 -8.09
N PHE A 129 4.94 -7.46 -9.30
CA PHE A 129 5.57 -6.15 -9.42
C PHE A 129 4.67 -5.06 -8.84
N LEU A 130 5.26 -4.15 -8.07
CA LEU A 130 4.59 -3.03 -7.43
C LEU A 130 5.38 -1.76 -7.74
N THR A 131 4.65 -0.70 -8.09
CA THR A 131 5.24 0.64 -8.07
C THR A 131 5.34 1.15 -6.62
N PRO A 132 6.15 2.19 -6.35
CA PRO A 132 6.21 2.80 -5.02
C PRO A 132 4.83 3.24 -4.49
N GLU A 133 3.93 3.71 -5.34
CA GLU A 133 2.59 4.16 -4.99
C GLU A 133 1.67 3.00 -4.59
N LEU A 134 1.79 1.85 -5.26
CA LEU A 134 1.09 0.64 -4.87
C LEU A 134 1.61 0.09 -3.54
N ALA A 135 2.93 0.11 -3.33
CA ALA A 135 3.53 -0.26 -2.06
C ALA A 135 3.08 0.67 -0.92
N LEU A 136 2.97 1.98 -1.18
CA LEU A 136 2.41 2.95 -0.24
C LEU A 136 0.98 2.58 0.15
N GLY A 137 0.13 2.22 -0.82
CA GLY A 137 -1.24 1.79 -0.55
C GLY A 137 -1.30 0.57 0.37
N LEU A 138 -0.41 -0.42 0.17
CA LEU A 138 -0.31 -1.61 1.02
C LEU A 138 0.17 -1.28 2.44
N VAL A 139 1.20 -0.45 2.57
CA VAL A 139 1.72 0.00 3.87
C VAL A 139 0.65 0.78 4.64
N ALA A 140 -0.07 1.68 3.98
CA ALA A 140 -1.15 2.44 4.59
C ALA A 140 -2.32 1.55 5.02
N ALA A 141 -2.65 0.53 4.23
CA ALA A 141 -3.69 -0.46 4.59
C ALA A 141 -3.27 -1.30 5.80
N ALA A 142 -2.00 -1.70 5.91
CA ALA A 142 -1.50 -2.45 7.05
C ALA A 142 -1.51 -1.64 8.35
N ALA A 143 -1.30 -0.33 8.27
CA ALA A 143 -1.26 0.56 9.44
C ALA A 143 -2.59 0.65 10.22
N ILE A 144 -3.70 0.23 9.62
CA ILE A 144 -5.03 0.24 10.25
C ILE A 144 -5.50 -1.15 10.70
N VAL A 145 -4.72 -2.21 10.45
CA VAL A 145 -5.07 -3.58 10.85
C VAL A 145 -4.67 -3.79 12.33
N PRO A 146 -5.62 -4.11 13.22
CA PRO A 146 -5.30 -4.39 14.62
C PRO A 146 -4.48 -5.67 14.78
N GLY A 147 -3.46 -5.63 15.65
CA GLY A 147 -2.68 -6.82 15.99
C GLY A 147 -1.51 -7.13 15.04
N THR A 148 -1.28 -6.27 14.05
CA THR A 148 -0.10 -6.33 13.19
C THR A 148 1.18 -6.02 13.98
N ASP A 149 2.18 -6.89 13.84
CA ASP A 149 3.51 -6.71 14.41
C ASP A 149 4.44 -6.11 13.37
N VAL A 150 5.25 -5.13 13.77
CA VAL A 150 6.21 -4.46 12.87
C VAL A 150 7.57 -4.43 13.52
N SER A 151 8.56 -4.95 12.81
CA SER A 151 9.97 -4.82 13.17
C SER A 151 10.74 -4.10 12.07
N THR A 152 11.79 -3.37 12.45
CA THR A 152 12.59 -2.58 11.49
C THR A 152 14.03 -3.04 11.45
N SER A 153 14.65 -2.88 10.27
CA SER A 153 16.05 -3.17 10.04
C SER A 153 16.63 -2.22 8.99
N GLU A 154 17.96 -2.16 8.88
CA GLU A 154 18.66 -1.41 7.84
C GLU A 154 19.33 -2.39 6.87
N ARG A 155 19.25 -2.10 5.57
CA ARG A 155 19.89 -2.88 4.50
C ARG A 155 20.46 -1.96 3.43
N GLU A 156 21.58 -2.34 2.84
CA GLU A 156 22.07 -1.71 1.61
C GLU A 156 21.55 -2.50 0.40
N ILE A 157 20.82 -1.83 -0.50
CA ILE A 157 20.20 -2.43 -1.69
C ILE A 157 20.52 -1.55 -2.90
N ALA A 158 21.12 -2.15 -3.94
CA ALA A 158 21.61 -1.44 -5.13
C ALA A 158 22.48 -0.20 -4.81
N GLY A 159 23.30 -0.29 -3.75
CA GLY A 159 24.15 0.81 -3.28
C GLY A 159 23.41 1.96 -2.60
N GLN A 160 22.13 1.78 -2.26
CA GLN A 160 21.33 2.72 -1.48
C GLN A 160 21.11 2.16 -0.07
N ASN A 161 21.24 3.02 0.95
CA ASN A 161 20.81 2.67 2.30
C ASN A 161 19.29 2.68 2.37
N SER A 162 18.72 1.62 2.91
CA SER A 162 17.28 1.42 3.04
C SER A 162 16.89 1.07 4.46
N LEU A 163 15.82 1.71 4.93
CA LEU A 163 15.08 1.29 6.11
C LEU A 163 14.04 0.26 5.67
N CYS A 164 14.04 -0.89 6.33
CA CYS A 164 13.14 -2.00 6.06
C CYS A 164 12.16 -2.18 7.23
N ALA A 165 10.91 -2.51 6.92
CA ALA A 165 9.90 -2.92 7.87
C ALA A 165 9.38 -4.30 7.48
N ASP A 166 9.46 -5.24 8.41
CA ASP A 166 8.83 -6.55 8.33
C ASP A 166 7.51 -6.49 9.11
N VAL A 167 6.42 -6.81 8.41
CA VAL A 167 5.04 -6.66 8.87
C VAL A 167 4.38 -8.03 8.88
N ASP A 168 3.99 -8.49 10.06
CA ASP A 168 3.40 -9.81 10.27
C ASP A 168 2.02 -9.71 10.94
N GLY A 169 1.23 -10.79 10.83
CA GLY A 169 -0.06 -10.88 11.51
C GLY A 169 -1.13 -9.99 10.89
N ILE A 170 -1.09 -9.81 9.57
CA ILE A 170 -2.12 -9.09 8.83
C ILE A 170 -3.33 -10.01 8.70
N GLU A 171 -4.40 -9.76 9.47
CA GLU A 171 -5.63 -10.55 9.39
C GLU A 171 -6.85 -9.63 9.57
N ASP A 172 -7.89 -9.84 8.77
CA ASP A 172 -9.16 -9.15 8.98
C ASP A 172 -9.82 -9.69 10.27
N PRO A 173 -10.01 -8.86 11.31
CA PRO A 173 -10.56 -9.32 12.58
C PRO A 173 -12.05 -9.73 12.52
N GLN A 174 -12.76 -9.38 11.45
CA GLN A 174 -14.17 -9.72 11.23
C GLN A 174 -14.36 -10.85 10.23
N ALA A 175 -13.60 -10.86 9.13
CA ALA A 175 -13.71 -11.86 8.07
C ALA A 175 -12.81 -13.09 8.31
N GLY A 176 -11.78 -12.95 9.14
CA GLY A 176 -10.70 -13.94 9.29
C GLY A 176 -9.84 -14.07 8.03
N ALA A 177 -8.75 -14.81 8.12
CA ALA A 177 -7.83 -15.00 6.99
C ALA A 177 -8.43 -15.80 5.82
N GLN A 178 -8.46 -15.20 4.62
CA GLN A 178 -8.69 -15.91 3.36
C GLN A 178 -7.37 -16.25 2.68
N SER A 179 -7.32 -17.32 1.88
CA SER A 179 -6.09 -17.79 1.24
C SER A 179 -5.41 -16.74 0.34
N GLY A 180 -6.18 -15.82 -0.25
CA GLY A 180 -5.66 -14.74 -1.08
C GLY A 180 -5.21 -13.49 -0.31
N ASP A 181 -5.53 -13.41 0.99
CA ASP A 181 -5.20 -12.24 1.80
C ASP A 181 -3.72 -12.26 2.16
N MET A 182 -3.10 -11.07 2.14
CA MET A 182 -1.73 -10.88 2.61
C MET A 182 -1.65 -11.30 4.09
N LYS A 183 -0.71 -12.18 4.38
CA LYS A 183 -0.40 -12.64 5.74
C LYS A 183 0.72 -11.82 6.36
N SER A 184 1.74 -11.54 5.55
CA SER A 184 2.88 -10.73 5.93
C SER A 184 3.56 -10.12 4.71
N PHE A 185 4.27 -9.02 4.92
CA PHE A 185 5.14 -8.45 3.91
C PHE A 185 6.36 -7.79 4.54
N SER A 186 7.39 -7.60 3.71
CA SER A 186 8.56 -6.79 4.01
C SER A 186 8.63 -5.66 2.99
N VAL A 187 8.91 -4.45 3.43
CA VAL A 187 9.09 -3.27 2.57
C VAL A 187 10.37 -2.56 2.96
N CYS A 188 11.22 -2.26 1.98
CA CYS A 188 12.45 -1.50 2.18
C CYS A 188 12.41 -0.22 1.37
N VAL A 189 12.65 0.92 2.02
CA VAL A 189 12.59 2.25 1.41
C VAL A 189 13.90 2.98 1.65
N THR A 190 14.49 3.52 0.59
CA THR A 190 15.72 4.30 0.68
C THR A 190 15.52 5.58 1.49
N ASP A 191 16.60 6.22 1.94
CA ASP A 191 16.54 7.52 2.61
C ASP A 191 15.89 8.63 1.75
N THR A 192 15.96 8.49 0.43
CA THR A 192 15.33 9.43 -0.51
C THR A 192 13.84 9.16 -0.73
N GLY A 193 13.32 8.02 -0.27
CA GLY A 193 11.92 7.63 -0.41
C GLY A 193 11.63 6.58 -1.47
N LEU A 194 12.63 6.12 -2.21
CA LEU A 194 12.48 5.09 -3.25
C LEU A 194 12.16 3.72 -2.64
N LEU A 195 11.20 3.01 -3.23
CA LEU A 195 11.02 1.59 -2.96
C LEU A 195 12.27 0.83 -3.42
N SER A 196 12.95 0.16 -2.51
CA SER A 196 14.16 -0.62 -2.82
C SER A 196 13.90 -2.12 -2.81
N SER A 197 12.91 -2.58 -2.05
CA SER A 197 12.47 -3.97 -2.06
C SER A 197 11.05 -4.06 -1.52
N PHE A 198 10.29 -5.03 -2.01
CA PHE A 198 9.06 -5.49 -1.40
C PHE A 198 8.97 -7.00 -1.52
N SER A 199 8.51 -7.68 -0.48
CA SER A 199 8.13 -9.09 -0.57
C SER A 199 6.87 -9.35 0.23
N GLY A 200 5.98 -10.21 -0.26
CA GLY A 200 4.75 -10.57 0.42
C GLY A 200 4.51 -12.07 0.46
N GLU A 201 3.80 -12.53 1.47
CA GLU A 201 3.28 -13.89 1.58
C GLU A 201 1.76 -13.83 1.83
N THR A 202 0.97 -14.60 1.07
CA THR A 202 -0.47 -14.76 1.33
C THR A 202 -0.73 -15.89 2.32
N HIS A 203 -1.92 -15.95 2.90
CA HIS A 203 -2.31 -17.08 3.76
C HIS A 203 -2.36 -18.42 3.02
N GLY A 204 -2.47 -18.41 1.69
CA GLY A 204 -2.33 -19.58 0.82
C GLY A 204 -0.87 -20.03 0.64
N GLY A 205 0.10 -19.27 1.13
CA GLY A 205 1.53 -19.54 1.03
C GLY A 205 2.19 -19.07 -0.27
N GLU A 206 1.46 -18.32 -1.10
CA GLU A 206 2.03 -17.73 -2.31
C GLU A 206 2.99 -16.60 -1.91
N LYS A 207 4.16 -16.56 -2.54
CA LYS A 207 5.20 -15.58 -2.25
C LYS A 207 5.50 -14.76 -3.47
N THR A 208 5.63 -13.45 -3.28
CA THR A 208 6.15 -12.55 -4.30
C THR A 208 7.26 -11.69 -3.73
N ALA A 209 8.20 -11.30 -4.57
CA ALA A 209 9.29 -10.42 -4.21
C ALA A 209 9.74 -9.58 -5.40
N ILE A 210 10.09 -8.34 -5.11
CA ILE A 210 10.80 -7.42 -5.98
C ILE A 210 11.97 -6.82 -5.22
N GLU A 211 13.14 -6.73 -5.85
CA GLU A 211 14.31 -6.08 -5.27
C GLU A 211 14.98 -5.21 -6.33
N MET A 212 15.33 -3.97 -5.95
CA MET A 212 16.04 -3.03 -6.80
C MET A 212 17.46 -3.54 -7.03
N VAL A 213 17.88 -3.62 -8.28
CA VAL A 213 19.21 -4.07 -8.69
C VAL A 213 20.05 -2.93 -9.26
N SER A 214 19.43 -1.83 -9.68
CA SER A 214 20.11 -0.64 -10.20
C SER A 214 19.31 0.63 -9.93
N TYR A 215 20.02 1.73 -9.70
CA TYR A 215 19.45 3.07 -9.49
C TYR A 215 20.28 4.13 -10.24
N SER A 216 19.59 5.12 -10.79
CA SER A 216 20.16 6.29 -11.46
C SER A 216 19.26 7.51 -11.25
N ASP A 217 19.85 8.68 -10.99
CA ASP A 217 19.15 9.97 -10.95
C ASP A 217 18.89 10.57 -12.34
N GLN A 218 19.37 9.90 -13.39
CA GLN A 218 19.12 10.23 -14.78
C GLN A 218 17.94 9.45 -15.34
N VAL A 219 17.23 10.08 -16.27
CA VAL A 219 16.08 9.51 -16.99
C VAL A 219 16.25 9.68 -18.50
N ASP A 220 15.80 8.69 -19.27
CA ASP A 220 15.68 8.80 -20.72
C ASP A 220 14.27 9.32 -21.07
N PRO A 221 14.13 10.53 -21.67
CA PRO A 221 12.82 11.04 -22.06
C PRO A 221 12.06 10.12 -23.03
N ALA A 222 12.74 9.24 -23.76
CA ALA A 222 12.10 8.25 -24.64
C ALA A 222 11.34 7.16 -23.87
N ALA A 223 11.53 7.02 -22.56
CA ALA A 223 10.75 6.13 -21.71
C ALA A 223 9.27 6.54 -21.65
N PHE A 224 8.97 7.83 -21.82
CA PHE A 224 7.62 8.40 -21.73
C PHE A 224 6.91 8.50 -23.09
N ALA A 225 7.36 7.73 -24.08
CA ALA A 225 6.76 7.68 -25.40
C ALA A 225 6.56 6.23 -25.87
N PRO A 226 5.56 5.98 -26.75
CA PRO A 226 5.45 4.70 -27.43
C PRO A 226 6.77 4.31 -28.13
N PRO A 227 7.10 3.01 -28.24
CA PRO A 227 8.23 2.57 -29.03
C PRO A 227 8.18 3.14 -30.46
N LYS A 228 9.35 3.43 -31.04
CA LYS A 228 9.41 3.96 -32.41
C LYS A 228 8.75 3.00 -33.39
N GLY A 229 7.84 3.51 -34.20
CA GLY A 229 7.10 2.71 -35.19
C GLY A 229 5.94 1.91 -34.60
N ALA A 230 5.63 2.05 -33.31
CA ALA A 230 4.47 1.42 -32.73
C ALA A 230 3.16 1.92 -33.36
N LYS A 231 2.19 1.03 -33.50
CA LYS A 231 0.83 1.42 -33.88
C LYS A 231 0.09 1.82 -32.62
N VAL A 232 -0.47 3.03 -32.60
CA VAL A 232 -1.20 3.54 -31.44
C VAL A 232 -2.68 3.61 -31.80
N VAL A 233 -3.52 2.95 -30.98
CA VAL A 233 -4.97 2.98 -31.08
C VAL A 233 -5.53 3.71 -29.87
N GLU A 234 -6.34 4.74 -30.12
CA GLU A 234 -7.07 5.44 -29.04
C GLU A 234 -8.24 4.58 -28.56
N VAL A 235 -8.38 4.46 -27.25
CA VAL A 235 -9.46 3.76 -26.56
C VAL A 235 -10.03 4.66 -25.46
N THR A 236 -11.22 4.36 -24.98
CA THR A 236 -11.86 5.15 -23.90
C THR A 236 -11.27 4.85 -22.53
N ASP A 237 -10.79 3.63 -22.35
CA ASP A 237 -10.13 3.14 -21.15
C ASP A 237 -9.19 1.98 -21.54
N LEU A 238 -8.08 1.81 -20.82
CA LEU A 238 -7.17 0.67 -20.99
C LEU A 238 -7.70 -0.60 -20.30
N THR A 239 -8.71 -0.48 -19.43
CA THR A 239 -9.32 -1.64 -18.78
C THR A 239 -10.31 -2.37 -19.70
N ALA A 240 -9.80 -3.32 -20.51
CA ALA A 240 -10.59 -4.45 -21.05
C ALA A 240 -9.78 -5.43 -21.93
N GLN A 241 -8.63 -5.02 -22.49
CA GLN A 241 -7.92 -5.88 -23.46
C GLN A 241 -6.72 -6.63 -22.88
N ALA A 242 -6.15 -6.19 -21.75
CA ALA A 242 -5.08 -6.93 -21.07
C ALA A 242 -5.51 -8.33 -20.58
N PHE A 243 -6.82 -8.58 -20.44
CA PHE A 243 -7.37 -9.82 -19.87
C PHE A 243 -7.81 -10.87 -20.90
N ALA A 244 -7.95 -10.50 -22.18
CA ALA A 244 -8.46 -11.42 -23.20
C ALA A 244 -7.41 -12.47 -23.62
N ASP A 245 -6.12 -12.12 -23.61
CA ASP A 245 -5.06 -13.01 -24.09
C ASP A 245 -4.49 -13.94 -22.99
N ALA A 246 -4.67 -13.62 -21.70
CA ALA A 246 -4.27 -14.51 -20.61
C ALA A 246 -5.25 -15.67 -20.36
N THR A 247 -6.51 -15.56 -20.81
CA THR A 247 -7.51 -16.64 -20.75
C THR A 247 -7.76 -17.33 -22.09
N ALA A 248 -7.30 -16.76 -23.20
CA ALA A 248 -7.28 -17.41 -24.50
C ALA A 248 -5.94 -18.11 -24.71
N GLY A 249 -5.79 -19.32 -24.17
CA GLY A 249 -4.66 -20.19 -24.49
C GLY A 249 -4.41 -20.27 -25.99
N LYS A 250 -3.36 -19.59 -26.43
CA LYS A 250 -2.66 -19.74 -27.71
C LYS A 250 -1.18 -19.48 -27.53
#